data_AF-A0A2B2LUT0-F1
#
_entry.id   AF-A0A2B2LUT0-F1
#
_cell.length_a   1.000
_cell.length_b   1.000
_cell.length_c   1.000
_cell.angle_alpha   90.00
_cell.angle_beta   90.00
_cell.angle_gamma   90.00
#
_symmetry.space_group_name_H-M   'P 1'
#
loop_
_entity.id
_entity.type
_entity.pdbx_description
1 polymer ?
#
loop_
_entity_poly.entity_id
_entity_poly.type
_entity_poly.pdbx_seq_one_letter_code
_entity_poly.pdbx_strand_id
1 'polypeptide(L)'
;MDVYEYLDHVNSKEDLLKFLVYLQKDFKVNKDGWENVEIETYLEALSAWLGDYEGVYINQGEKLPENIPWKFIAQVLLAAAHYE
;
A
#
# COMPACT_ATOMS: atom_id res chain seq x y z
N MET A 1 10.10 -12.64 6.61
CA MET A 1 10.15 -11.19 6.81
C MET A 1 8.76 -10.74 7.16
N ASP A 2 8.65 -9.92 8.18
CA ASP A 2 7.42 -9.20 8.48
C ASP A 2 7.10 -8.22 7.33
N VAL A 3 5.82 -7.89 7.10
CA VAL A 3 5.42 -7.03 5.99
C VAL A 3 5.91 -5.59 6.19
N TYR A 4 5.96 -5.12 7.45
CA TYR A 4 6.47 -3.79 7.80
C TYR A 4 7.98 -3.73 7.62
N GLU A 5 8.72 -4.78 8.00
CA GLU A 5 10.15 -4.88 7.70
C GLU A 5 10.45 -4.90 6.19
N TYR A 6 9.57 -5.50 5.37
CA TYR A 6 9.77 -5.56 3.93
C TYR A 6 9.52 -4.22 3.22
N LEU A 7 8.74 -3.32 3.83
CA LEU A 7 8.34 -2.05 3.22
C LEU A 7 9.56 -1.25 2.72
N ASP A 8 10.59 -1.12 3.56
CA ASP A 8 11.80 -0.36 3.26
C ASP A 8 12.67 -0.99 2.14
N HIS A 9 12.38 -2.24 1.78
CA HIS A 9 13.09 -2.97 0.73
C HIS A 9 12.41 -2.86 -0.65
N VAL A 10 11.22 -2.26 -0.75
CA VAL A 10 10.48 -2.18 -2.02
C VAL A 10 11.09 -1.12 -2.94
N ASN A 11 11.96 -1.55 -3.86
CA ASN A 11 12.66 -0.65 -4.79
C ASN A 11 12.51 -1.06 -6.27
N SER A 12 11.76 -2.13 -6.54
CA SER A 12 11.56 -2.69 -7.87
C SER A 12 10.17 -3.31 -8.02
N LYS A 13 9.80 -3.66 -9.26
CA LYS A 13 8.57 -4.41 -9.54
C LYS A 13 8.60 -5.77 -8.83
N GLU A 14 9.73 -6.45 -8.86
CA GLU A 14 9.94 -7.76 -8.24
C GLU A 14 9.76 -7.68 -6.71
N ASP A 15 10.21 -6.58 -6.10
CA ASP A 15 10.02 -6.35 -4.67
C ASP A 15 8.56 -6.05 -4.34
N LEU A 16 7.87 -5.25 -5.17
CA LEU A 16 6.44 -5.00 -5.00
C LEU A 16 5.62 -6.31 -5.10
N LEU A 17 5.95 -7.19 -6.04
CA LEU A 17 5.29 -8.50 -6.15
C LEU A 17 5.47 -9.35 -4.89
N LYS A 18 6.68 -9.35 -4.30
CA LYS A 18 6.93 -10.05 -3.03
C LYS A 18 6.22 -9.38 -1.87
N PHE A 19 6.20 -8.06 -1.81
CA PHE A 19 5.47 -7.29 -0.81
C PHE A 19 3.99 -7.64 -0.81
N LEU A 20 3.35 -7.73 -1.98
CA LEU A 20 1.95 -8.14 -2.11
C LEU A 20 1.68 -9.55 -1.56
N VAL A 21 2.61 -10.49 -1.78
CA VAL A 21 2.52 -11.84 -1.19
C VAL A 21 2.64 -11.78 0.34
N TYR A 22 3.53 -10.95 0.87
CA TYR A 22 3.67 -10.76 2.32
C TYR A 22 2.48 -10.05 2.95
N LEU A 23 1.94 -9.03 2.30
CA LEU A 23 0.73 -8.33 2.74
C LEU A 23 -0.48 -9.27 2.77
N GLN A 24 -0.66 -10.10 1.73
CA GLN A 24 -1.73 -11.10 1.72
C GLN A 24 -1.56 -12.14 2.82
N LYS A 25 -0.31 -12.55 3.10
CA LYS A 25 -0.01 -13.49 4.18
C LYS A 25 -0.29 -12.85 5.55
N ASP A 26 0.12 -11.61 5.75
CA ASP A 26 -0.13 -10.84 6.97
C ASP A 26 -1.63 -10.73 7.23
N PHE A 27 -2.41 -10.28 6.24
CA PHE A 27 -3.88 -10.22 6.35
C PHE A 27 -4.51 -11.57 6.73
N LYS A 28 -4.02 -12.68 6.15
CA LYS A 28 -4.54 -14.03 6.45
C LYS A 28 -4.25 -14.49 7.89
N VAL A 29 -3.07 -14.14 8.41
CA VAL A 29 -2.60 -14.63 9.73
C VAL A 29 -3.03 -13.68 10.86
N ASN A 30 -3.07 -12.38 10.59
CA ASN A 30 -3.27 -11.31 11.56
C ASN A 30 -4.57 -10.53 11.31
N LYS A 31 -5.58 -11.15 10.67
CA LYS A 31 -6.83 -10.48 10.29
C LYS A 31 -7.48 -9.70 11.42
N ASP A 32 -7.46 -10.24 12.64
CA ASP A 32 -8.08 -9.61 13.82
C ASP A 32 -7.38 -8.31 14.25
N GLY A 33 -6.14 -8.08 13.80
CA GLY A 33 -5.39 -6.83 14.01
C GLY A 33 -5.60 -5.79 12.90
N TRP A 34 -6.31 -6.14 11.83
CA TRP A 34 -6.59 -5.22 10.74
C TRP A 34 -7.91 -4.47 11.00
N GLU A 35 -7.88 -3.14 10.92
CA GLU A 35 -9.08 -2.32 11.06
C GLU A 35 -9.96 -2.35 9.80
N ASN A 36 -9.33 -2.35 8.61
CA ASN A 36 -10.00 -2.23 7.31
C ASN A 36 -9.98 -3.58 6.57
N VAL A 37 -10.93 -4.46 6.90
CA VAL A 37 -10.97 -5.85 6.38
C VAL A 37 -11.89 -6.05 5.17
N GLU A 38 -12.77 -5.08 4.91
CA GLU A 38 -13.67 -5.08 3.76
C GLU A 38 -13.11 -4.15 2.67
N ILE A 39 -13.34 -4.49 1.40
CA ILE A 39 -12.79 -3.73 0.27
C ILE A 39 -13.19 -2.25 0.30
N GLU A 40 -14.43 -1.96 0.72
CA GLU A 40 -14.94 -0.58 0.85
C GLU A 40 -14.11 0.19 1.88
N THR A 41 -14.01 -0.33 3.11
CA THR A 41 -13.22 0.30 4.20
C THR A 41 -11.73 0.42 3.85
N TYR A 42 -11.17 -0.55 3.13
CA TYR A 42 -9.76 -0.53 2.72
C TYR A 42 -9.49 0.56 1.68
N LEU A 43 -10.41 0.75 0.71
CA LEU A 43 -10.32 1.82 -0.28
C LEU A 43 -10.56 3.20 0.32
N GLU A 44 -11.47 3.32 1.28
CA GLU A 44 -11.67 4.55 2.05
C GLU A 44 -10.41 4.95 2.82
N ALA A 45 -9.80 4.01 3.56
CA ALA A 45 -8.56 4.23 4.28
C ALA A 45 -7.40 4.59 3.34
N LEU A 46 -7.29 3.92 2.19
CA LEU A 46 -6.30 4.25 1.15
C LEU A 46 -6.48 5.68 0.62
N SER A 47 -7.73 6.09 0.35
CA SER A 47 -8.05 7.43 -0.12
C SER A 47 -7.73 8.49 0.93
N ALA A 48 -8.07 8.25 2.21
CA ALA A 48 -7.76 9.15 3.30
C ALA A 48 -6.24 9.33 3.46
N TRP A 49 -5.49 8.22 3.46
CA TRP A 49 -4.04 8.25 3.52
C TRP A 49 -3.42 9.05 2.36
N LEU A 50 -3.84 8.78 1.11
CA LEU A 50 -3.35 9.53 -0.05
C LEU A 50 -3.73 11.02 -0.04
N GLY A 51 -4.76 11.42 0.71
CA GLY A 51 -5.14 12.82 0.89
C GLY A 51 -4.27 13.57 1.89
N ASP A 52 -3.64 12.85 2.82
CA ASP A 52 -2.93 13.42 3.97
C ASP A 52 -1.45 13.02 4.07
N TYR A 53 -0.94 12.17 3.16
CA TYR A 53 0.41 11.58 3.27
C TYR A 53 1.51 12.64 3.35
N GLU A 54 1.37 13.81 2.71
CA GLU A 54 2.38 14.86 2.78
C GLU A 54 2.67 15.29 4.23
N GLY A 55 1.62 15.35 5.06
CA GLY A 55 1.74 15.69 6.48
C GLY A 55 2.60 14.68 7.23
N VAL A 56 2.53 13.39 6.88
CA VAL A 56 3.34 12.33 7.49
C VAL A 56 4.82 12.52 7.19
N TYR A 57 5.19 12.72 5.92
CA TYR A 57 6.58 12.94 5.52
C TYR A 57 7.15 14.22 6.12
N ILE A 58 6.38 15.32 6.10
CA ILE A 58 6.79 16.60 6.69
C ILE A 58 7.06 16.44 8.19
N ASN A 59 6.17 15.76 8.92
CA ASN A 59 6.31 15.56 10.37
C ASN A 59 7.52 14.68 10.73
N GLN A 60 7.91 13.76 9.84
CA GLN A 60 9.08 12.89 10.00
C GLN A 60 10.37 13.54 9.51
N GLY A 61 10.30 14.72 8.88
CA GLY A 61 11.47 15.38 8.28
C GLY A 61 11.98 14.66 7.02
N GLU A 62 11.14 13.82 6.42
CA GLU A 62 11.46 13.04 5.23
C GLU A 62 11.12 13.81 3.96
N LYS A 63 11.81 13.45 2.87
CA LYS A 63 11.51 14.02 1.55
C LYS A 63 10.26 13.38 0.99
N LEU A 64 9.38 14.20 0.44
CA LEU A 64 8.23 13.71 -0.30
C LEU A 64 8.66 12.85 -1.49
N PRO A 65 7.93 11.77 -1.80
CA PRO A 65 8.15 11.02 -3.02
C PRO A 65 7.92 11.90 -4.25
N GLU A 66 8.89 11.91 -5.16
CA GLU A 66 8.81 12.66 -6.42
C GLU A 66 8.44 11.72 -7.58
N ASN A 67 7.86 12.29 -8.66
CA ASN A 67 7.56 11.57 -9.91
C ASN A 67 6.64 10.35 -9.75
N ILE A 68 5.68 10.41 -8.81
CA ILE A 68 4.72 9.33 -8.57
C ILE A 68 3.88 9.07 -9.82
N PRO A 69 3.86 7.85 -10.38
CA PRO A 69 3.12 7.53 -11.60
C PRO A 69 1.63 7.29 -11.29
N TRP A 70 0.90 8.31 -10.85
CA TRP A 70 -0.48 8.21 -10.36
C TRP A 70 -1.43 7.43 -11.28
N LYS A 71 -1.35 7.67 -12.59
CA LYS A 71 -2.17 6.95 -13.57
C LYS A 71 -1.89 5.44 -13.56
N PHE A 72 -0.63 5.04 -13.42
CA PHE A 72 -0.26 3.63 -13.35
C PHE A 72 -0.81 2.97 -12.08
N ILE A 73 -0.74 3.65 -10.93
CA ILE A 73 -1.34 3.16 -9.67
C ILE A 73 -2.85 2.94 -9.85
N ALA A 74 -3.56 3.91 -10.42
CA ALA A 74 -5.00 3.79 -10.70
C ALA A 74 -5.32 2.63 -11.67
N GLN A 75 -4.46 2.41 -12.68
CA GLN A 75 -4.60 1.28 -13.60
C GLN A 75 -4.43 -0.07 -12.89
N VAL A 76 -3.48 -0.20 -11.96
CA VAL A 76 -3.29 -1.44 -11.18
C VAL A 76 -4.53 -1.74 -10.33
N LEU A 77 -5.09 -0.73 -9.67
CA LEU A 77 -6.31 -0.88 -8.85
C LEU A 77 -7.50 -1.36 -9.70
N LEU A 78 -7.72 -0.75 -10.87
CA LEU A 78 -8.79 -1.16 -11.78
C LEU A 78 -8.54 -2.55 -12.38
N ALA A 79 -7.30 -2.89 -12.69
CA ALA A 79 -6.93 -4.19 -13.21
C ALA A 79 -7.26 -5.30 -12.20
N ALA A 80 -6.86 -5.11 -10.94
CA ALA A 80 -7.13 -6.06 -9.84
C ALA A 80 -8.62 -6.18 -9.51
N ALA A 81 -9.44 -5.17 -9.79
CA ALA A 81 -10.89 -5.23 -9.54
C ALA A 81 -11.66 -6.01 -10.62
N HIS A 82 -11.13 -6.12 -11.84
CA HIS A 82 -11.92 -6.56 -13.01
C HIS A 82 -11.28 -7.60 -13.92
N TYR A 83 -9.95 -7.77 -13.90
CA TYR A 83 -9.25 -8.53 -14.95
C TYR A 83 -8.38 -9.69 -14.42
N GLU A 84 -7.54 -9.43 -13.41
CA GLU A 84 -6.57 -10.40 -12.87
C GLU A 84 -6.99 -10.97 -11.51
#